data_AF-A0A7C2IGX6-F1
#
_entry.id   AF-A0A7C2IGX6-F1
#
_cell.length_a   1.000
_cell.length_b   1.000
_cell.length_c   1.000
_cell.angle_alpha   90.00
_cell.angle_beta   90.00
_cell.angle_gamma   90.00
#
_symmetry.space_group_name_H-M   'P 1'
#
loop_
_entity.id
_entity.type
_entity.pdbx_description
1 polymer ?
#
loop_
_entity_poly.entity_id
_entity_poly.type
_entity_poly.pdbx_seq_one_letter_code
_entity_poly.pdbx_strand_id
1 'polypeptide(L)'
;MADYRLARHVEEPAEVPDIFVLGPNGFRRPLLLSKVAAGAWRGRAPISDEQGLFRIRPLEVSQVFPELGFYRQEQELNDYGSNETLLSQVAEFTGGRNEPSAREVFDSGGRAVASTLRLWPGLLGLAVLLNLAELIHRKWRGLVELFRRQN
;
A
#
# COMPACT_ATOMS: atom_id res chain seq x y z
N MET A 1 9.39 17.54 -11.41
CA MET A 1 8.06 18.10 -11.76
C MET A 1 7.01 17.10 -11.29
N ALA A 2 5.83 17.55 -10.84
CA ALA A 2 4.74 16.68 -10.43
C ALA A 2 3.45 17.08 -11.16
N ASP A 3 2.64 16.11 -11.56
CA ASP A 3 1.37 16.34 -12.24
C ASP A 3 0.23 15.72 -11.43
N TYR A 4 -0.83 16.49 -11.22
CA TYR A 4 -2.05 16.07 -10.54
C TYR A 4 -3.21 16.09 -11.51
N ARG A 5 -3.99 15.01 -11.54
CA ARG A 5 -5.23 14.90 -12.31
C ARG A 5 -6.35 14.40 -11.41
N LEU A 6 -7.43 15.16 -11.38
CA LEU A 6 -8.62 14.79 -10.63
C LEU A 6 -9.38 13.69 -11.36
N ALA A 7 -9.95 12.77 -10.59
CA ALA A 7 -10.91 11.83 -11.12
C ALA A 7 -12.18 12.59 -11.58
N ARG A 8 -12.88 12.05 -12.59
CA ARG A 8 -14.01 12.73 -13.26
C ARG A 8 -15.17 13.10 -12.32
N HIS A 9 -15.27 12.44 -11.16
CA HIS A 9 -16.34 12.61 -10.17
C HIS A 9 -15.90 13.41 -8.94
N VAL A 10 -14.70 14.00 -8.95
CA VAL A 10 -14.17 14.81 -7.85
C VAL A 10 -14.38 16.27 -8.21
N GLU A 11 -15.11 17.00 -7.37
CA GLU A 11 -15.27 18.45 -7.53
C GLU A 11 -13.91 19.16 -7.38
N GLU A 12 -13.72 20.18 -8.20
CA GLU A 12 -12.51 20.98 -8.15
C GLU A 12 -12.50 21.80 -6.84
N PRO A 13 -11.44 21.69 -6.02
CA PRO A 13 -11.40 22.37 -4.73
C PRO A 13 -11.33 23.89 -4.91
N ALA A 14 -12.06 24.62 -4.06
CA ALA A 14 -12.09 26.08 -4.08
C ALA A 14 -10.74 26.70 -3.68
N GLU A 15 -10.01 26.04 -2.77
CA GLU A 15 -8.67 26.43 -2.36
C GLU A 15 -7.71 25.26 -2.51
N VAL A 16 -6.51 25.54 -3.00
CA VAL A 16 -5.44 24.56 -3.17
C VAL A 16 -4.58 24.57 -1.90
N PRO A 17 -4.33 23.42 -1.26
CA PRO A 17 -3.52 23.38 -0.05
C PRO A 17 -2.05 23.69 -0.35
N ASP A 18 -1.33 24.13 0.67
CA ASP A 18 0.13 24.23 0.59
C ASP A 18 0.75 22.83 0.47
N ILE A 19 1.42 22.59 -0.66
CA ILE A 19 2.11 21.34 -0.97
C ILE A 19 3.61 21.56 -0.85
N PHE A 20 4.30 20.61 -0.22
CA PHE A 20 5.73 20.65 0.01
C PHE A 20 6.42 19.46 -0.63
N VAL A 21 7.62 19.71 -1.15
CA VAL A 21 8.59 18.68 -1.48
C VAL A 21 9.48 18.48 -0.25
N LEU A 22 9.45 17.27 0.30
CA LEU A 22 10.26 16.82 1.42
C LEU A 22 11.30 15.85 0.88
N GLY A 23 12.54 15.97 1.30
CA GLY A 23 13.62 15.09 0.85
C GLY A 23 14.54 14.70 2.01
N PRO A 24 15.63 13.99 1.70
CA PRO A 24 16.64 13.62 2.68
C PRO A 24 17.28 14.83 3.34
N ASN A 25 17.98 14.62 4.45
CA ASN A 25 18.71 15.67 5.18
C ASN A 25 17.83 16.85 5.64
N GLY A 26 16.53 16.62 5.83
CA GLY A 26 15.58 17.66 6.22
C GLY A 26 15.23 18.63 5.10
N PHE A 27 15.54 18.30 3.84
CA PHE A 27 15.15 19.10 2.68
C PHE A 27 13.64 19.35 2.69
N ARG A 28 13.25 20.63 2.65
CA ARG A 28 11.85 21.05 2.56
C ARG A 28 11.74 22.29 1.69
N ARG A 29 10.89 22.22 0.67
CA ARG A 29 10.57 23.37 -0.20
C ARG A 29 9.09 23.39 -0.58
N PRO A 30 8.47 24.57 -0.73
CA PRO A 30 7.12 24.66 -1.27
C PRO A 30 7.10 24.23 -2.74
N LEU A 31 6.03 23.54 -3.13
CA LEU A 31 5.73 23.18 -4.51
C LEU A 31 4.85 24.26 -5.13
N LEU A 32 5.35 24.94 -6.15
CA LEU A 32 4.60 25.94 -6.88
C LEU A 32 3.60 25.23 -7.80
N LEU A 33 2.32 25.27 -7.44
CA LEU A 33 1.23 24.66 -8.20
C LEU A 33 0.64 25.65 -9.21
N SER A 34 0.45 25.20 -10.45
CA SER A 34 -0.24 25.94 -11.50
C SER A 34 -1.36 25.08 -12.10
N LYS A 35 -2.56 25.64 -12.26
CA LYS A 35 -3.65 24.99 -12.99
C LYS A 35 -3.34 25.00 -14.48
N VAL A 36 -3.37 23.83 -15.12
CA VAL A 36 -3.03 23.67 -16.56
C VAL A 36 -4.25 23.33 -17.41
N ALA A 37 -5.29 22.75 -16.82
CA ALA A 37 -6.61 22.55 -17.42
C ALA A 37 -7.65 22.34 -16.31
N ALA A 38 -8.93 22.20 -16.68
CA ALA A 38 -9.97 21.78 -15.73
C ALA A 38 -9.59 20.43 -15.09
N GLY A 39 -9.56 20.38 -13.76
CA GLY A 39 -9.16 19.17 -13.02
C GLY A 39 -7.69 18.75 -13.18
N ALA A 40 -6.81 19.60 -13.73
CA ALA A 40 -5.40 19.27 -13.91
C ALA A 40 -4.48 20.38 -13.40
N TRP A 41 -3.52 19.99 -12.56
CA TRP A 41 -2.52 20.87 -11.98
C TRP A 41 -1.11 20.34 -12.19
N ARG A 42 -0.17 21.26 -12.26
CA ARG A 42 1.26 20.98 -12.39
C ARG A 42 2.02 21.68 -11.29
N GLY A 43 2.80 20.92 -10.55
CA GLY A 43 3.70 21.38 -9.51
C GLY A 43 5.16 21.45 -9.97
N ARG A 44 5.84 22.55 -9.65
CA ARG A 44 7.27 22.70 -9.84
C ARG A 44 7.94 23.15 -8.55
N ALA A 45 9.05 22.50 -8.21
CA ALA A 45 9.94 22.94 -7.15
C ALA A 45 11.38 22.72 -7.64
N PRO A 46 12.29 23.67 -7.36
CA PRO A 46 13.70 23.42 -7.53
C PRO A 46 14.15 22.40 -6.48
N ILE A 47 14.82 21.35 -6.94
CA ILE A 47 15.52 20.38 -6.09
C ILE A 47 17.01 20.69 -6.26
N SER A 48 17.75 20.75 -5.16
CA SER A 48 19.22 20.92 -5.16
C SER A 48 19.91 19.63 -5.62
N ASP A 49 21.22 19.50 -5.37
CA ASP A 49 21.97 18.28 -5.66
C ASP A 49 21.68 17.11 -4.69
N GLU A 50 20.71 17.29 -3.79
CA GLU A 50 20.22 16.21 -2.93
C GLU A 50 19.69 15.05 -3.77
N GLN A 51 19.98 13.85 -3.31
CA GLN A 51 19.68 12.57 -3.96
C GLN A 51 18.84 11.72 -3.01
N GLY A 52 18.18 10.69 -3.53
CA GLY A 52 17.31 9.80 -2.75
C GLY A 52 15.82 10.09 -2.91
N LEU A 53 15.03 9.68 -1.92
CA LEU A 53 13.57 9.74 -1.97
C LEU A 53 13.04 11.13 -1.58
N PHE A 54 12.33 11.76 -2.51
CA PHE A 54 11.53 12.95 -2.28
C PHE A 54 10.05 12.58 -2.17
N ARG A 55 9.38 13.11 -1.15
CA ARG A 55 7.95 12.97 -0.91
C ARG A 55 7.28 14.32 -1.14
N ILE A 56 6.35 14.36 -2.06
CA ILE A 56 5.58 15.55 -2.41
C ILE A 56 4.22 15.40 -1.74
N ARG A 57 3.97 16.18 -0.70
CA ARG A 57 2.74 16.04 0.09
C ARG A 57 2.16 17.38 0.53
N PRO A 58 0.83 17.49 0.61
CA PRO A 58 0.20 18.61 1.30
C PRO A 58 0.51 18.59 2.81
N LEU A 59 0.43 19.76 3.45
CA LEU A 59 0.59 19.88 4.90
C LEU A 59 -0.47 19.08 5.66
N GLU A 60 -1.70 19.14 5.17
CA GLU A 60 -2.85 18.36 5.65
C GLU A 60 -3.22 17.28 4.63
N VAL A 61 -3.76 16.15 5.10
CA VAL A 61 -4.13 15.04 4.22
C VAL A 61 -5.20 15.48 3.22
N SER A 62 -4.91 15.34 1.93
CA SER A 62 -5.84 15.65 0.83
C SER A 62 -6.06 14.42 -0.05
N GLN A 63 -7.32 14.13 -0.37
CA GLN A 63 -7.67 13.11 -1.36
C GLN A 63 -7.47 13.60 -2.81
N VAL A 64 -7.53 14.92 -3.00
CA VAL A 64 -7.40 15.58 -4.31
C VAL A 64 -5.93 15.76 -4.69
N PHE A 65 -5.09 16.06 -3.70
CA PHE A 65 -3.64 16.18 -3.84
C PHE A 65 -2.95 15.10 -3.00
N PRO A 66 -2.96 13.83 -3.45
CA PRO A 66 -2.33 12.74 -2.71
C PRO A 66 -0.81 12.94 -2.63
N GLU A 67 -0.21 12.24 -1.68
CA GLU A 67 1.24 12.17 -1.60
C GLU A 67 1.83 11.44 -2.81
N LEU A 68 2.88 12.02 -3.40
CA LEU A 68 3.64 11.42 -4.51
C LEU A 68 5.08 11.16 -4.06
N GLY A 69 5.62 10.00 -4.43
CA GLY A 69 7.04 9.67 -4.25
C GLY A 69 7.83 9.92 -5.54
N PHE A 70 8.98 10.57 -5.42
CA PHE A 70 9.94 10.77 -6.49
C PHE A 70 11.32 10.33 -6.01
N TYR A 71 11.88 9.27 -6.59
CA TYR A 71 13.22 8.79 -6.24
C TYR A 71 14.23 9.33 -7.25
N ARG A 72 15.19 10.13 -6.78
CA ARG A 72 16.36 10.51 -7.57
C ARG A 72 17.49 9.55 -7.24
N GLN A 73 17.91 8.77 -8.22
CA GLN A 73 18.99 7.80 -8.05
C GLN A 73 20.27 8.48 -7.58
N GLU A 74 20.92 7.89 -6.59
CA GLU A 74 22.20 8.35 -6.07
C GLU A 74 23.31 8.08 -7.11
N GLN A 75 24.14 9.08 -7.37
CA GLN A 75 25.18 9.04 -8.39
C GLN A 75 26.28 8.03 -8.04
N GLU A 76 26.55 7.81 -6.74
CA GLU A 76 27.47 6.77 -6.24
C GLU A 76 27.11 5.36 -6.73
N LEU A 77 25.81 5.06 -6.88
CA LEU A 77 25.32 3.77 -7.41
C LEU A 77 25.53 3.63 -8.93
N ASN A 78 25.72 4.73 -9.66
CA ASN A 78 26.01 4.72 -11.09
C ASN A 78 27.51 4.71 -11.38
N ASP A 79 28.32 5.38 -10.56
CA ASP A 79 29.78 5.51 -10.79
C ASP A 79 30.52 4.20 -10.51
N TYR A 80 30.04 3.41 -9.54
CA TYR A 80 30.53 2.08 -9.25
C TYR A 80 29.36 1.11 -9.32
N GLY A 81 29.17 0.45 -10.47
CA GLY A 81 28.17 -0.62 -10.60
C GLY A 81 28.33 -1.71 -9.54
N SER A 82 27.36 -2.61 -9.45
CA SER A 82 27.37 -3.72 -8.49
C SER A 82 28.64 -4.59 -8.63
N ASN A 83 29.30 -4.88 -7.51
CA ASN A 83 30.41 -5.85 -7.48
C ASN A 83 29.84 -7.27 -7.41
N GLU A 84 29.55 -7.84 -8.58
CA GLU A 84 28.93 -9.17 -8.69
C GLU A 84 29.75 -10.28 -8.04
N THR A 85 31.08 -10.15 -8.00
CA THR A 85 31.95 -11.10 -7.33
C THR A 85 31.75 -11.08 -5.82
N LEU A 86 31.73 -9.88 -5.22
CA LEU A 86 31.48 -9.74 -3.78
C LEU A 86 30.05 -10.16 -3.43
N LEU A 87 29.06 -9.77 -4.22
CA LEU A 87 27.67 -10.15 -4.01
C LEU A 87 27.49 -11.66 -4.08
N SER A 88 28.16 -12.33 -5.03
CA SER A 88 28.21 -13.80 -5.10
C SER A 88 28.80 -14.43 -3.84
N GLN A 89 29.92 -13.89 -3.33
CA GLN A 89 30.55 -14.38 -2.10
C GLN A 89 29.67 -14.19 -0.86
N VAL A 90 28.98 -13.05 -0.75
CA VAL A 90 28.03 -12.79 0.34
C VAL A 90 26.83 -13.71 0.25
N ALA A 91 26.29 -13.93 -0.95
CA ALA A 91 25.18 -14.88 -1.16
C ALA A 91 25.60 -16.30 -0.74
N GLU A 92 26.76 -16.78 -1.19
CA GLU A 92 27.27 -18.10 -0.81
C GLU A 92 27.47 -18.22 0.71
N PHE A 93 28.10 -17.21 1.33
CA PHE A 93 28.35 -17.20 2.77
C PHE A 93 27.08 -17.18 3.63
N THR A 94 26.03 -16.49 3.17
CA THR A 94 24.75 -16.40 3.87
C THR A 94 23.76 -17.52 3.52
N GLY A 95 24.14 -18.42 2.60
CA GLY A 95 23.25 -19.46 2.06
C GLY A 95 22.15 -18.90 1.14
N GLY A 96 22.33 -17.69 0.63
CA GLY A 96 21.49 -17.06 -0.39
C GLY A 96 21.78 -17.55 -1.81
N ARG A 97 21.07 -16.99 -2.79
CA ARG A 97 21.27 -17.24 -4.22
C ARG A 97 21.65 -15.96 -4.93
N ASN A 98 22.58 -16.05 -5.88
CA ASN A 98 22.88 -14.96 -6.79
C ASN A 98 21.84 -14.94 -7.92
N GLU A 99 21.36 -13.75 -8.30
CA GLU A 99 20.36 -13.51 -9.37
C GLU A 99 19.22 -14.55 -9.47
N PRO A 100 18.43 -14.77 -8.39
CA PRO A 100 17.33 -15.73 -8.45
C PRO A 100 16.26 -15.26 -9.43
N SER A 101 15.66 -16.20 -10.15
CA SER A 101 14.46 -15.91 -10.94
C SER A 101 13.31 -15.48 -10.02
N ALA A 102 12.35 -14.71 -10.54
CA ALA A 102 11.19 -14.26 -9.76
C ALA A 102 10.48 -15.44 -9.05
N ARG A 103 10.39 -16.60 -9.72
CA ARG A 103 9.79 -17.81 -9.13
C ARG A 103 10.55 -18.28 -7.89
N GLU A 104 11.88 -18.23 -7.92
CA GLU A 104 12.74 -18.67 -6.82
C GLU A 104 12.75 -17.68 -5.65
N VAL A 105 12.54 -16.40 -5.91
CA VAL A 105 12.36 -15.37 -4.85
C VAL A 105 11.09 -15.63 -4.05
N PHE A 106 10.02 -16.04 -4.72
CA PHE A 106 8.74 -16.35 -4.08
C PHE A 106 8.59 -17.82 -3.67
N ASP A 107 9.59 -18.66 -3.95
CA ASP A 107 9.63 -20.02 -3.44
C ASP A 107 10.06 -19.98 -1.98
N SER A 108 9.11 -20.22 -1.08
CA SER A 108 9.36 -20.24 0.36
C SER A 108 10.26 -21.42 0.78
N GLY A 109 10.66 -22.31 -0.15
CA GLY A 109 11.55 -23.43 0.14
C GLY A 109 10.96 -24.38 1.17
N GLY A 110 9.63 -24.49 1.20
CA GLY A 110 8.90 -25.28 2.21
C GLY A 110 8.91 -24.67 3.62
N ARG A 111 9.48 -23.48 3.82
CA ARG A 111 9.34 -22.76 5.10
C ARG A 111 7.91 -22.24 5.21
N ALA A 112 7.18 -22.78 6.19
CA ALA A 112 5.92 -22.22 6.63
C ALA A 112 6.20 -20.84 7.24
N VAL A 113 6.01 -19.78 6.45
CA VAL A 113 5.91 -18.43 6.99
C VAL A 113 4.72 -18.46 7.95
N ALA A 114 4.91 -17.96 9.17
CA ALA A 114 3.84 -17.82 10.15
C ALA A 114 2.81 -16.83 9.62
N SER A 115 1.92 -17.33 8.76
CA SER A 115 0.75 -16.59 8.31
C SER A 115 -0.15 -16.47 9.53
N THR A 116 -0.48 -15.22 9.90
CA THR A 116 -1.53 -14.99 10.88
C THR A 116 -2.79 -15.66 10.36
N LEU A 117 -3.14 -16.82 10.94
CA LEU A 117 -4.36 -17.51 10.57
C LEU A 117 -5.50 -16.50 10.73
N ARG A 118 -6.16 -16.21 9.61
CA ARG A 118 -7.29 -15.29 9.57
C ARG A 118 -8.46 -16.06 10.20
N LEU A 119 -8.49 -16.11 11.54
CA LEU A 119 -9.42 -16.91 12.36
C LEU A 119 -10.85 -16.37 12.34
N TRP A 120 -11.01 -15.07 12.06
CA TRP A 120 -12.30 -14.39 12.13
C TRP A 120 -13.40 -14.98 11.22
N PRO A 121 -13.16 -15.51 10.00
CA PRO A 121 -14.21 -16.15 9.21
C PRO A 121 -14.70 -17.44 9.89
N GLY A 122 -13.79 -18.21 10.50
CA GLY A 122 -14.15 -19.41 11.25
C GLY A 122 -14.96 -19.09 12.51
N LEU A 123 -14.53 -18.07 13.27
CA LEU A 123 -15.27 -17.59 14.45
C LEU A 123 -16.64 -17.04 14.06
N LEU A 124 -16.76 -16.36 12.92
CA LEU A 124 -18.02 -15.85 12.39
C LEU A 124 -18.96 -17.00 11.98
N GLY A 125 -18.43 -18.01 11.30
CA GLY A 125 -19.19 -19.23 10.99
C GLY A 125 -19.69 -19.94 12.26
N LEU A 126 -18.84 -20.06 13.28
CA LEU A 126 -19.22 -20.64 14.57
C LEU A 126 -20.30 -19.83 15.28
N ALA A 127 -20.19 -18.49 15.27
CA ALA A 127 -21.20 -17.61 15.86
C ALA A 127 -22.57 -17.78 15.18
N VAL A 128 -22.61 -17.89 13.85
CA VAL A 128 -23.85 -18.15 13.09
C VAL A 128 -24.45 -19.50 13.47
N LEU A 129 -23.63 -20.56 13.55
CA LEU A 129 -24.09 -21.90 13.92
C LEU A 129 -24.68 -21.93 15.34
N LEU A 130 -24.02 -21.30 16.30
CA LEU A 130 -24.50 -21.22 17.68
C LEU A 130 -25.81 -20.43 17.78
N ASN A 131 -25.95 -19.35 17.00
CA ASN A 131 -27.19 -18.58 16.96
C ASN A 131 -28.36 -19.39 16.39
N LEU A 132 -28.13 -20.17 15.33
CA LEU A 132 -29.15 -21.07 14.78
C LEU A 132 -29.51 -22.18 15.77
N ALA A 133 -28.52 -22.77 16.45
CA ALA A 133 -28.76 -23.79 17.47
C ALA A 133 -29.60 -23.25 18.64
N GLU A 134 -29.32 -22.03 19.11
CA GLU A 134 -30.10 -21.35 20.14
C GLU A 134 -31.55 -21.10 19.67
N LEU A 135 -31.73 -20.63 18.44
CA LEU A 135 -33.06 -20.41 17.86
C LEU A 135 -33.88 -21.70 17.77
N ILE A 136 -33.25 -22.79 17.30
CA ILE A 136 -33.87 -24.12 17.21
C ILE A 136 -34.27 -24.61 18.61
N HIS A 137 -33.38 -24.50 19.59
CA HIS A 137 -33.68 -24.85 20.98
C HIS A 137 -34.88 -24.05 21.51
N ARG A 138 -34.88 -22.73 21.30
CA ARG A 138 -35.94 -21.84 21.79
C ARG A 138 -37.29 -22.10 21.11
N LYS A 139 -37.29 -22.44 19.81
CA LYS A 139 -38.51 -22.60 19.00
C LYS A 139 -38.88 -24.04 18.69
N TRP A 140 -38.26 -25.02 19.36
CA TRP A 140 -38.44 -26.45 19.09
C TRP A 140 -39.92 -26.86 19.07
N ARG A 141 -40.72 -26.40 20.04
CA ARG A 141 -42.16 -26.71 20.11
C ARG A 141 -42.95 -26.18 18.91
N GLY A 142 -42.68 -24.94 18.50
CA GLY A 142 -43.33 -24.32 17.33
C GLY A 142 -42.89 -24.95 16.01
N LEU A 143 -41.64 -25.43 15.91
CA LEU A 143 -41.16 -26.18 14.75
C LEU A 143 -41.86 -27.54 14.63
N VAL A 144 -42.01 -28.27 15.75
CA VAL A 144 -42.73 -29.56 15.79
C VAL A 144 -44.21 -29.39 15.43
N GLU A 145 -44.85 -28.30 15.90
CA GLU A 145 -46.24 -27.99 15.53
C GLU A 145 -46.39 -27.62 14.05
N LEU A 146 -45.46 -26.84 13.49
CA LEU A 146 -45.44 -26.49 12.07
C LEU A 146 -45.26 -27.73 11.17
N PHE A 147 -44.35 -28.63 11.55
CA PHE A 147 -44.13 -29.91 10.85
C PHE A 147 -45.34 -30.85 10.94
N ARG A 148 -46.02 -30.90 12.10
CA ARG A 148 -47.23 -31.72 12.29
C ARG A 148 -48.45 -31.17 11.53
N ARG A 149 -48.44 -29.88 11.16
CA ARG A 149 -49.55 -29.23 10.43
C ARG A 149 -49.35 -29.26 8.91
N GLN A 150 -48.17 -29.64 8.43
CA GLN A 150 -47.84 -29.77 7.00
C GLN A 150 -47.89 -31.21 6.47
N ASN A 151 -47.91 -32.22 7.36
CA ASN A 151 -48.26 -33.62 7.05
C ASN A 151 -49.75 -33.87 7.36
#